data_AF-A0AAQ1JTM6-F1
#
_entry.id   AF-A0AAQ1JTM6-F1
#
_cell.length_a   1.000
_cell.length_b   1.000
_cell.length_c   1.000
_cell.angle_alpha   90.00
_cell.angle_beta   90.00
_cell.angle_gamma   90.00
#
_symmetry.space_group_name_H-M   'P 1'
#
loop_
_entity.id
_entity.type
_entity.pdbx_description
1 polymer ?
#
loop_
_entity_poly.entity_id
_entity_poly.type
_entity_poly.pdbx_seq_one_letter_code
_entity_poly.pdbx_strand_id
1 'polypeptide(L)' 'MKFIDQEIAHIMRVMVPSLLTEGAIPILTFEYWHKRLSNLLDTAQLSHAQFRTIDSLMTQLERLQAHAAA' A
#
# COMPACT_ATOMS: atom_id res chain seq x y z
N MET A 1 10.27 15.51 -7.67
CA MET A 1 9.42 14.29 -7.59
C MET A 1 10.07 13.13 -6.80
N LYS A 2 11.07 13.34 -5.93
CA LYS A 2 11.72 12.25 -5.16
C LYS A 2 10.84 11.63 -4.06
N PHE A 3 9.81 12.34 -3.61
CA PHE A 3 9.01 11.93 -2.45
C PHE A 3 8.03 10.79 -2.77
N ILE A 4 7.45 10.75 -3.98
CA ILE A 4 6.49 9.68 -4.34
C ILE A 4 7.19 8.33 -4.50
N ASP A 5 8.34 8.29 -5.18
CA ASP A 5 9.08 7.03 -5.33
C ASP A 5 9.57 6.48 -3.99
N GLN A 6 9.96 7.37 -3.07
CA GLN A 6 10.34 7.00 -1.70
C GLN A 6 9.14 6.49 -0.89
N GLU A 7 7.99 7.17 -0.99
CA GLU A 7 6.73 6.71 -0.37
C GLU A 7 6.31 5.34 -0.91
N ILE A 8 6.35 5.12 -2.23
CA ILE A 8 6.04 3.83 -2.84
C ILE A 8 6.99 2.75 -2.32
N ALA A 9 8.30 3.00 -2.34
CA ALA A 9 9.30 2.05 -1.84
C ALA A 9 9.10 1.74 -0.34
N HIS A 10 8.70 2.73 0.45
CA HIS A 10 8.37 2.57 1.85
C HIS A 10 7.13 1.68 2.04
N ILE A 11 6.05 1.96 1.32
CA ILE A 11 4.80 1.17 1.38
C ILE A 11 5.08 -0.29 0.99
N MET A 12 5.82 -0.53 -0.11
CA MET A 12 6.20 -1.88 -0.54
C MET A 12 6.88 -2.68 0.57
N ARG A 13 7.71 -2.01 1.38
CA ARG A 13 8.52 -2.67 2.41
C ARG A 13 7.76 -2.84 3.73
N VAL A 14 6.85 -1.94 4.06
CA VAL A 14 6.17 -1.90 5.37
C VAL A 14 4.78 -2.54 5.34
N MET A 15 4.07 -2.48 4.21
CA MET A 15 2.68 -2.95 4.11
C MET A 15 2.54 -4.42 4.51
N VAL A 16 3.28 -5.32 3.86
CA VAL A 16 3.23 -6.77 4.13
C VAL A 16 3.57 -7.11 5.60
N PRO A 17 4.72 -6.71 6.17
CA PRO A 17 5.03 -7.05 7.55
C PRO A 17 4.08 -6.40 8.56
N SER A 18 3.54 -5.21 8.27
CA SER A 18 2.55 -4.58 9.15
C SER A 18 1.23 -5.35 9.24
N LEU A 19 0.82 -6.01 8.14
CA LEU A 19 -0.40 -6.81 8.10
C LEU A 19 -0.21 -8.21 8.69
N LEU A 20 1.00 -8.77 8.62
CA LEU A 20 1.33 -10.08 9.18
C LEU A 20 1.66 -10.05 10.68
N THR A 21 1.99 -8.89 11.22
CA THR A 21 2.35 -8.79 12.65
C THR A 21 1.09 -8.69 13.49
N GLU A 22 0.61 -9.84 13.98
CA GLU A 22 -0.39 -9.93 15.05
C GLU A 22 0.13 -9.17 16.29
N GLY A 23 -0.26 -7.92 16.45
CA GLY A 23 0.11 -7.08 17.60
C GLY A 23 0.90 -5.82 17.27
N ALA A 24 1.32 -5.58 16.03
CA ALA A 24 1.88 -4.29 15.64
C ALA A 24 0.74 -3.31 15.37
N ILE A 25 0.52 -2.39 16.32
CA ILE A 25 -0.12 -1.09 16.13
C ILE A 25 -1.48 -1.18 15.37
N PRO A 26 -2.63 -1.13 16.07
CA PRO A 26 -4.00 -1.24 15.50
C PRO A 26 -4.35 -0.26 14.37
N ILE A 27 -3.44 0.63 14.01
CA ILE A 27 -3.60 1.73 13.08
C ILE A 27 -3.23 1.32 11.64
N LEU A 28 -2.41 0.28 11.43
CA LEU A 28 -1.95 -0.17 10.11
C LEU A 28 -2.82 -1.30 9.54
N THR A 29 -4.14 -1.09 9.58
CA THR A 29 -5.12 -2.05 9.05
C THR A 29 -5.15 -2.05 7.52
N PHE A 30 -5.87 -3.03 6.94
CA PHE A 30 -6.20 -3.02 5.52
C PHE A 30 -6.78 -1.68 5.06
N GLU A 31 -7.75 -1.14 5.81
CA GLU A 31 -8.45 0.10 5.47
C GLU A 31 -7.50 1.29 5.42
N TYR A 32 -6.51 1.34 6.33
CA TYR A 32 -5.47 2.36 6.32
C TYR A 32 -4.63 2.32 5.04
N TRP A 33 -4.13 1.13 4.67
CA TRP A 33 -3.30 0.96 3.47
C TRP A 33 -4.09 1.23 2.20
N HIS A 34 -5.35 0.78 2.13
CA HIS A 34 -6.23 1.02 1.01
C HIS A 34 -6.46 2.53 0.80
N LYS A 35 -6.77 3.27 1.88
CA LYS A 35 -6.93 4.72 1.83
C LYS A 35 -5.64 5.42 1.41
N ARG A 36 -4.48 4.98 1.92
CA ARG A 36 -3.18 5.57 1.59
C ARG A 36 -2.81 5.38 0.12
N LEU A 37 -3.01 4.18 -0.43
CA LEU A 37 -2.79 3.89 -1.85
C LEU A 37 -3.76 4.68 -2.75
N SER A 38 -5.03 4.79 -2.35
CA SER A 38 -6.03 5.59 -3.06
C SER A 38 -5.64 7.07 -3.14
N ASN A 39 -5.15 7.65 -2.03
CA ASN A 39 -4.66 9.03 -2.02
C ASN A 39 -3.41 9.22 -2.91
N LEU A 40 -2.55 8.21 -3.03
CA LEU A 40 -1.43 8.27 -3.96
C LEU A 40 -1.91 8.27 -5.41
N LEU A 41 -2.91 7.44 -5.75
CA LEU A 41 -3.52 7.41 -7.08
C LEU A 41 -4.18 8.75 -7.45
N ASP A 42 -4.75 9.46 -6.49
CA ASP A 42 -5.37 10.78 -6.69
C ASP A 42 -4.34 11.90 -6.93
N THR A 43 -3.04 11.59 -6.84
CA THR A 43 -2.00 12.59 -7.10
C THR A 43 -1.86 12.86 -8.59
N ALA A 44 -2.17 14.09 -9.01
CA ALA A 44 -2.22 14.52 -10.41
C ALA A 44 -0.90 14.41 -11.23
N GLN A 45 0.23 14.05 -10.63
CA GLN A 45 1.55 14.01 -11.28
C GLN A 45 2.20 12.61 -11.31
N LEU A 46 1.42 11.54 -11.18
CA LEU A 46 1.96 10.19 -11.29
C LEU A 46 2.44 9.88 -12.71
N SER A 47 3.66 9.38 -12.81
CA SER A 47 4.12 8.73 -14.03
C SER A 47 3.42 7.37 -14.23
N HIS A 48 3.39 6.89 -15.46
CA HIS A 48 2.85 5.57 -15.78
C HIS A 48 3.49 4.43 -14.98
N ALA A 49 4.80 4.53 -14.69
CA ALA A 49 5.50 3.54 -13.89
C ALA A 49 5.03 3.55 -12.42
N GLN A 50 4.84 4.74 -11.85
CA GLN A 50 4.35 4.91 -10.49
C GLN A 50 2.90 4.41 -10.37
N PHE A 51 2.03 4.76 -11.33
CA PHE A 51 0.65 4.28 -11.36
C PHE A 51 0.59 2.74 -11.37
N ARG A 52 1.33 2.08 -12.28
CA ARG A 52 1.40 0.61 -12.32
C ARG A 52 1.93 -0.01 -11.04
N THR A 53 2.85 0.66 -10.36
CA THR A 53 3.40 0.17 -9.10
C THR A 53 2.36 0.25 -7.98
N ILE A 54 1.63 1.36 -7.88
CA ILE A 54 0.55 1.55 -6.90
C ILE A 54 -0.61 0.57 -7.15
N ASP A 55 -1.00 0.37 -8.42
CA ASP A 55 -2.04 -0.59 -8.82
C ASP A 55 -1.67 -2.04 -8.44
N SER A 56 -0.42 -2.44 -8.68
CA SER A 56 0.11 -3.73 -8.26
C SER A 56 0.08 -3.90 -6.74
N LEU A 57 0.39 -2.83 -5.98
CA LEU A 57 0.32 -2.82 -4.52
C LEU A 57 -1.10 -2.96 -4.01
N MET A 58 -2.08 -2.29 -4.63
CA MET A 58 -3.50 -2.46 -4.29
C MET A 58 -3.94 -3.91 -4.49
N THR A 59 -3.61 -4.50 -5.64
CA THR A 59 -3.94 -5.91 -5.91
C THR A 59 -3.27 -6.86 -4.90
N GLN A 60 -2.04 -6.56 -4.48
CA GLN A 60 -1.34 -7.33 -3.45
C GLN A 60 -2.02 -7.19 -2.08
N LEU A 61 -2.45 -5.98 -1.71
CA LEU A 61 -3.16 -5.71 -0.46
C LEU A 61 -4.47 -6.49 -0.37
N GLU A 62 -5.28 -6.48 -1.43
CA GLU A 62 -6.53 -7.25 -1.52
C GLU A 62 -6.31 -8.75 -1.39
N ARG A 63 -5.27 -9.28 -2.07
CA ARG A 63 -4.89 -10.70 -1.92
C ARG A 63 -4.54 -11.02 -0.48
N LEU A 64 -3.72 -10.20 0.19
CA LEU A 64 -3.33 -10.45 1.59
C LEU A 64 -4.53 -10.43 2.51
N GLN A 65 -5.47 -9.49 2.33
CA GLN A 65 -6.71 -9.45 3.10
C GLN A 65 -7.54 -10.72 2.89
N ALA A 66 -7.67 -11.20 1.65
CA ALA A 66 -8.39 -12.42 1.34
C ALA A 66 -7.74 -13.67 1.98
N HIS A 67 -6.41 -13.70 2.07
CA HIS A 67 -5.69 -14.81 2.74
C HIS A 67 -5.75 -14.73 4.26
N ALA A 68 -5.82 -13.53 4.85
CA ALA A 68 -5.94 -13.35 6.29
C ALA A 68 -7.36 -13.60 6.82
N ALA A 69 -8.38 -13.51 5.95
CA ALA A 69 -9.78 -13.76 6.27
C ALA A 69 -10.21 -15.23 6.07
N ALA A 70 -9.31 -16.10 5.61
CA ALA A 70 -9.53 -17.53 5.34
C ALA A 70 -8.98 -18.40 6.48
#